data_AF-A0A960FRZ1-F1
#
_entry.id   AF-A0A960FRZ1-F1
#
_cell.length_a   1.000
_cell.length_b   1.000
_cell.length_c   1.000
_cell.angle_alpha   90.00
_cell.angle_beta   90.00
_cell.angle_gamma   90.00
#
_symmetry.space_group_name_H-M   'P 1'
#
loop_
_entity.id
_entity.type
_entity.pdbx_description
1 polymer ?
#
loop_
_entity_poly.entity_id
_entity_poly.type
_entity_poly.pdbx_seq_one_letter_code
_entity_poly.pdbx_strand_id
1 'polypeptide(L)'
;MSPAVAPDDLILVSVDDHCVEPPDLFHGRLPARWADRAPRVEHKEDGTDVWVFEGQEIPNIGLNAVAGRPPEEYGVDPTSFDEIRPGTYDIHRRVEDMNAGGVLGSMNFPSFPQFCGQ
;
A
#
# COMPACT_ATOMS: atom_id res chain seq x y z
N MET A 1 -0.26 22.16 37.06
CA MET A 1 0.15 21.30 35.93
C MET A 1 -1.00 21.31 34.94
N SER A 2 -0.78 21.64 33.67
CA SER A 2 -1.81 21.39 32.64
C SER A 2 -2.09 19.89 32.58
N PRO A 3 -3.35 19.47 32.36
CA PRO A 3 -3.65 18.06 32.12
C PRO A 3 -2.86 17.59 30.89
N ALA A 4 -2.34 16.36 30.97
CA ALA A 4 -1.73 15.71 29.82
C ALA A 4 -2.82 15.53 28.75
N VAL A 5 -2.49 15.85 27.49
CA VAL A 5 -3.38 15.62 26.36
C VAL A 5 -3.37 14.12 26.05
N ALA A 6 -4.52 13.46 26.06
CA ALA A 6 -4.61 12.06 25.65
C ALA A 6 -4.68 11.98 24.12
N PRO A 7 -4.16 10.91 23.48
CA PRO A 7 -4.30 10.70 22.04
C PRO A 7 -5.77 10.74 21.57
N ASP A 8 -6.70 10.26 22.39
CA ASP A 8 -8.13 10.25 22.11
C ASP A 8 -8.77 11.66 22.08
N ASP A 9 -8.06 12.67 22.61
CA ASP A 9 -8.47 14.08 22.56
C ASP A 9 -7.95 14.80 21.31
N LEU A 10 -7.18 14.10 20.46
CA LEU A 10 -6.52 14.66 19.29
C LEU A 10 -7.19 14.20 17.99
N ILE A 11 -7.15 15.10 17.00
CA ILE A 11 -7.42 14.76 15.61
C ILE A 11 -6.06 14.52 14.96
N LEU A 12 -5.80 13.29 14.52
CA LEU A 12 -4.51 12.93 13.93
C LEU A 12 -4.48 13.23 12.43
N VAL A 13 -3.34 13.69 11.95
CA VAL A 13 -3.02 13.78 10.52
C VAL A 13 -1.72 13.01 10.32
N SER A 14 -1.76 11.96 9.50
CA SER A 14 -0.55 11.24 9.10
C SER A 14 0.19 12.04 8.02
N VAL A 15 1.46 12.33 8.27
CA VAL A 15 2.34 13.02 7.31
C VAL A 15 3.16 12.05 6.50
N ASP A 16 3.10 10.76 6.81
CA ASP A 16 3.88 9.72 6.17
C ASP A 16 3.12 8.39 6.24
N ASP A 17 2.32 8.14 5.22
CA ASP A 17 1.77 6.83 4.95
C ASP A 17 2.12 6.41 3.51
N HIS A 18 1.91 5.14 3.20
CA HIS A 18 2.10 4.61 1.85
C HIS A 18 0.83 3.93 1.35
N CYS A 19 0.64 3.96 0.03
CA CYS A 19 -0.30 3.10 -0.66
C CYS A 19 0.45 2.05 -1.48
N VAL A 20 -0.03 0.81 -1.40
CA VAL A 20 0.34 -0.23 -2.36
C VAL A 20 -0.38 0.09 -3.65
N GLU A 21 0.37 0.21 -4.74
CA GLU A 21 -0.19 0.49 -6.06
C GLU A 21 -1.22 -0.59 -6.43
N PRO A 22 -2.48 -0.20 -6.76
CA PRO A 22 -3.49 -1.17 -7.17
C PRO A 22 -3.05 -1.95 -8.41
N PRO A 23 -3.45 -3.23 -8.55
CA PRO A 23 -3.08 -4.05 -9.71
C PRO A 23 -3.49 -3.45 -11.06
N ASP A 24 -4.54 -2.62 -11.06
CA ASP A 24 -5.06 -1.95 -12.24
C ASP A 24 -4.48 -0.54 -12.48
N LEU A 25 -3.45 -0.12 -11.73
CA LEU A 25 -2.92 1.25 -11.74
C LEU A 25 -2.54 1.75 -13.15
N PHE A 26 -2.08 0.89 -14.06
CA PHE A 26 -1.71 1.31 -15.42
C PHE A 26 -2.77 1.01 -16.49
N HIS A 27 -3.84 0.30 -16.15
CA HIS A 27 -4.87 -0.13 -17.12
C HIS A 27 -5.54 1.07 -17.78
N GLY A 28 -5.38 1.18 -19.11
CA GLY A 28 -5.98 2.25 -19.92
C GLY A 28 -5.44 3.66 -19.62
N ARG A 29 -4.42 3.81 -18.77
CA ARG A 29 -3.85 5.12 -18.38
C ARG A 29 -2.63 5.52 -19.22
N LEU A 30 -2.05 4.59 -19.99
CA LEU A 30 -0.94 4.85 -20.90
C LEU A 30 -1.42 5.12 -22.34
N PRO A 31 -0.68 5.91 -23.14
CA PRO A 31 -0.91 6.01 -24.58
C PRO A 31 -0.91 4.63 -25.24
N ALA A 32 -1.79 4.41 -26.22
CA ALA A 32 -2.01 3.10 -26.85
C ALA A 32 -0.71 2.40 -27.32
N ARG A 33 0.26 3.16 -27.84
CA ARG A 33 1.58 2.63 -28.27
C ARG A 33 2.42 2.01 -27.15
N TRP A 34 2.07 2.27 -25.89
CA TRP A 34 2.76 1.80 -24.69
C TRP A 34 1.92 0.81 -23.87
N ALA A 35 0.68 0.51 -24.28
CA ALA A 35 -0.23 -0.33 -23.51
C ALA A 35 0.37 -1.73 -23.24
N ASP A 36 0.99 -2.35 -24.24
CA ASP A 36 1.62 -3.67 -24.13
C ASP A 36 2.88 -3.68 -23.26
N ARG A 37 3.42 -2.49 -22.94
CA ARG A 37 4.61 -2.29 -22.12
C ARG A 37 4.29 -1.73 -20.74
N ALA A 38 3.00 -1.60 -20.39
CA ALA A 38 2.58 -1.13 -19.09
C ALA A 38 3.14 -2.04 -17.98
N PRO A 39 3.56 -1.47 -16.83
CA PRO A 39 3.75 -2.27 -15.63
C PRO A 39 2.44 -3.00 -15.28
N ARG A 40 2.55 -4.25 -14.88
CA ARG A 40 1.40 -5.09 -14.51
C ARG A 40 1.75 -5.97 -13.33
N VAL A 41 0.73 -6.37 -12.58
CA VAL A 41 0.85 -7.43 -11.58
C VAL A 41 0.62 -8.79 -12.25
N GLU A 42 1.47 -9.76 -11.94
CA GLU A 42 1.30 -11.16 -12.32
C GLU A 42 1.20 -12.04 -11.07
N HIS A 43 0.13 -12.82 -10.99
CA HIS A 43 -0.05 -13.86 -9.98
C HIS A 43 0.71 -15.12 -10.41
N LYS A 44 1.63 -15.60 -9.57
CA LYS A 44 2.50 -16.74 -9.85
C LYS A 44 1.87 -18.05 -9.36
N GLU A 45 2.37 -19.18 -9.87
CA GLU A 45 1.85 -20.51 -9.52
C GLU A 45 2.06 -20.87 -8.04
N ASP A 46 3.05 -20.26 -7.38
CA ASP A 46 3.32 -20.42 -5.95
C ASP A 46 2.42 -19.55 -5.05
N GLY A 47 1.49 -18.80 -5.65
CA GLY A 47 0.52 -17.94 -4.95
C GLY A 47 1.00 -16.52 -4.70
N THR A 48 2.24 -16.16 -5.10
CA THR A 48 2.78 -14.81 -4.91
C THR A 48 2.37 -13.85 -6.02
N ASP A 49 2.29 -12.56 -5.72
CA ASP A 49 2.11 -11.50 -6.71
C ASP A 49 3.42 -10.74 -6.96
N VAL A 50 3.75 -10.50 -8.22
CA VAL A 50 4.91 -9.68 -8.59
C VAL A 50 4.52 -8.60 -9.58
N TRP A 51 5.19 -7.45 -9.49
CA TRP A 51 5.14 -6.46 -10.54
C TRP A 51 6.12 -6.82 -11.66
N VAL A 52 5.65 -6.78 -12.90
CA VAL A 52 6.44 -7.00 -14.10
C VAL A 52 6.51 -5.72 -14.92
N PHE A 53 7.73 -5.26 -15.20
CA PHE A 53 7.98 -4.12 -16.07
C PHE A 53 9.24 -4.34 -16.91
N GLU A 54 9.15 -4.19 -18.23
CA GLU A 54 10.29 -4.38 -19.16
C GLU A 54 11.05 -5.70 -18.96
N GLY A 55 10.33 -6.77 -18.59
CA GLY A 55 10.91 -8.10 -18.34
C GLY A 55 11.63 -8.24 -16.99
N GLN A 56 11.59 -7.23 -16.13
CA GLN A 56 12.04 -7.31 -14.74
C GLN A 56 10.85 -7.65 -13.85
N GLU A 57 11.07 -8.56 -12.91
CA GLU A 57 10.11 -8.90 -11.86
C GLU A 57 10.54 -8.26 -10.54
N ILE A 58 9.61 -7.60 -9.89
CA ILE A 58 9.80 -6.96 -8.59
C ILE A 58 8.76 -7.58 -7.66
N PRO A 59 9.19 -8.31 -6.60
CA PRO A 59 8.27 -8.93 -5.66
C PRO A 59 7.37 -7.89 -4.99
N ASN A 60 6.09 -8.22 -4.82
CA ASN A 60 5.22 -7.47 -3.92
C ASN A 60 5.59 -7.86 -2.48
N ILE A 61 6.34 -7.02 -1.77
CA ILE A 61 6.83 -7.35 -0.42
C ILE A 61 5.84 -6.82 0.63
N GLY A 62 5.34 -7.73 1.48
CA GLY A 62 4.31 -7.48 2.48
C GLY A 62 4.68 -6.63 3.68
N LEU A 63 5.96 -6.28 3.84
CA LEU A 63 6.39 -5.28 4.82
C LEU A 63 5.65 -3.94 4.68
N ASN A 64 5.11 -3.66 3.49
CA ASN A 64 4.26 -2.49 3.22
C ASN A 64 2.84 -2.59 3.80
N ALA A 65 2.46 -3.72 4.43
CA ALA A 65 1.08 -4.03 4.82
C ALA A 65 0.93 -4.79 6.15
N VAL A 66 1.88 -4.64 7.10
CA VAL A 66 1.85 -5.33 8.40
C VAL A 66 1.10 -4.60 9.51
N ALA A 67 0.42 -3.49 9.20
CA ALA A 67 -0.36 -2.72 10.17
C ALA A 67 -1.41 -3.62 10.86
N GLY A 68 -1.29 -3.76 12.19
CA GLY A 68 -2.18 -4.62 12.99
C GLY A 68 -1.72 -6.07 13.16
N ARG A 69 -0.59 -6.49 12.55
CA ARG A 69 0.01 -7.81 12.79
C ARG A 69 0.95 -7.79 14.01
N PRO A 70 1.06 -8.91 14.77
CA PRO A 70 2.07 -9.06 15.81
C PRO A 70 3.49 -8.89 15.23
N PRO A 71 4.42 -8.24 15.94
CA PRO A 71 5.80 -8.05 15.47
C PRO A 71 6.53 -9.35 15.13
N GLU A 72 6.19 -10.45 15.79
CA GLU A 72 6.77 -11.77 15.54
C GLU A 72 6.34 -12.36 14.18
N GLU A 73 5.28 -11.83 13.58
CA GLU A 73 4.79 -12.19 12.25
C GLU A 73 5.35 -11.30 11.13
N TYR A 74 6.22 -10.34 11.46
CA TYR A 74 6.84 -9.49 10.45
C TYR A 74 7.85 -10.33 9.66
N GLY A 75 7.56 -10.52 8.38
CA GLY A 75 8.40 -11.29 7.46
C GLY A 75 8.41 -10.68 6.07
N VAL A 76 8.86 -11.47 5.10
CA VAL A 76 8.74 -11.14 3.67
C VAL A 76 7.30 -11.33 3.15
N ASP A 77 6.48 -12.10 3.87
CA ASP A 77 5.05 -12.27 3.65
C ASP A 77 4.24 -11.15 4.35
N PRO A 78 3.08 -10.74 3.83
CA PRO A 78 2.35 -11.26 2.67
C PRO A 78 2.97 -10.92 1.31
N THR A 79 2.89 -11.82 0.35
CA THR A 79 3.40 -11.57 -1.03
C THR A 79 2.27 -11.51 -2.06
N SER A 80 1.03 -11.73 -1.64
CA SER A 80 -0.18 -11.66 -2.46
C SER A 80 -1.13 -10.54 -2.02
N PHE A 81 -1.85 -9.95 -2.97
CA PHE A 81 -2.94 -9.00 -2.72
C PHE A 81 -4.10 -9.62 -1.92
N ASP A 82 -4.23 -10.96 -1.94
CA ASP A 82 -5.23 -11.68 -1.14
C ASP A 82 -4.88 -11.72 0.36
N GLU A 83 -3.61 -11.48 0.69
CA GLU A 83 -3.08 -11.58 2.05
C GLU A 83 -2.81 -10.20 2.68
N ILE A 84 -2.79 -9.13 1.88
CA ILE A 84 -2.66 -7.75 2.38
C ILE A 84 -4.04 -7.16 2.69
N ARG A 85 -4.09 -6.31 3.72
CA ARG A 85 -5.33 -5.62 4.09
C ARG A 85 -5.80 -4.74 2.92
N PRO A 86 -7.07 -4.84 2.47
CA PRO A 86 -7.55 -4.07 1.32
C PRO A 86 -7.34 -2.56 1.41
N GLY A 87 -7.37 -1.96 2.61
CA GLY A 87 -7.09 -0.54 2.81
C GLY A 87 -5.67 -0.08 2.51
N THR A 88 -4.76 -0.98 2.13
CA THR A 88 -3.44 -0.59 1.60
C THR A 88 -3.49 -0.17 0.13
N TYR A 89 -4.48 -0.62 -0.65
CA TYR A 89 -4.61 -0.31 -2.09
C TYR A 89 -6.01 0.19 -2.49
N ASP A 90 -7.06 -0.07 -1.72
CA ASP A 90 -8.42 0.44 -1.94
C ASP A 90 -8.66 1.70 -1.09
N ILE A 91 -8.94 2.83 -1.76
CA ILE A 91 -9.14 4.13 -1.11
C ILE A 91 -10.34 4.17 -0.16
N HIS A 92 -11.42 3.46 -0.48
CA HIS A 92 -12.62 3.44 0.36
C HIS A 92 -12.35 2.64 1.64
N ARG A 93 -11.67 1.50 1.51
CA ARG A 93 -11.22 0.71 2.67
C ARG A 93 -10.21 1.47 3.50
N ARG A 94 -9.32 2.22 2.88
CA ARG A 94 -8.37 3.08 3.59
C ARG A 94 -9.06 4.14 4.44
N VAL A 95 -10.14 4.75 3.94
CA VAL A 95 -10.94 5.71 4.73
C VAL A 95 -11.61 5.03 5.94
N GLU A 96 -12.13 3.80 5.77
CA GLU A 96 -12.65 3.00 6.90
C GLU A 96 -11.56 2.75 7.95
N ASP A 97 -10.35 2.43 7.51
CA ASP A 97 -9.19 2.19 8.36
C ASP A 97 -8.74 3.45 9.11
N MET A 98 -8.72 4.60 8.42
CA MET A 98 -8.42 5.91 9.00
C MET A 98 -9.44 6.31 10.05
N ASN A 99 -10.73 6.06 9.81
CA ASN A 99 -11.80 6.29 10.79
C ASN A 99 -11.59 5.45 12.05
N ALA A 100 -11.22 4.17 11.89
CA ALA A 100 -10.93 3.29 13.02
C ALA A 100 -9.68 3.71 13.80
N GLY A 101 -8.69 4.30 13.12
CA GLY A 101 -7.43 4.77 13.70
C GLY A 101 -7.44 6.22 14.22
N GLY A 102 -8.57 6.94 14.14
CA GLY A 102 -8.64 8.35 14.55
C GLY A 102 -7.86 9.31 13.66
N VAL A 103 -7.60 8.94 12.40
CA VAL A 103 -6.82 9.72 11.43
C VAL A 103 -7.77 10.50 10.52
N LEU A 104 -7.71 11.84 10.56
CA LEU A 104 -8.52 12.71 9.71
C LEU A 104 -7.96 12.80 8.27
N GLY A 105 -6.64 12.82 8.14
CA GLY A 105 -5.97 13.04 6.86
C GLY A 105 -4.64 12.31 6.81
N SER A 106 -4.23 11.94 5.61
CA SER A 106 -3.04 11.12 5.38
C SER A 106 -2.34 11.55 4.09
N MET A 107 -1.06 11.89 4.19
CA MET A 107 -0.19 12.06 3.03
C MET A 107 0.32 10.67 2.60
N ASN A 108 -0.02 10.26 1.38
CA ASN A 108 0.34 8.93 0.88
C ASN A 108 1.47 9.02 -0.16
N PHE A 109 2.50 8.22 0.05
CA PHE A 109 3.64 8.05 -0.86
C PHE A 109 3.56 6.70 -1.61
N PRO A 110 4.13 6.62 -2.82
CA PRO A 110 4.19 5.36 -3.58
C PRO A 110 5.00 4.27 -2.86
N SER A 111 4.70 3.00 -3.12
CA SER A 111 5.50 1.85 -2.66
C SER A 111 6.36 1.27 -3.78
N PHE A 112 5.85 1.14 -5.00
CA PHE A 112 6.45 0.39 -6.10
C PHE A 112 7.48 1.15 -6.96
N PRO A 113 7.27 2.41 -7.38
CA PRO A 113 8.26 3.10 -8.20
C PRO A 113 9.27 3.93 -7.41
N GLN A 114 9.16 4.02 -6.07
CA GLN A 114 9.99 4.88 -5.20
C GLN A 114 10.17 6.32 -5.74
N PHE A 115 9.22 6.80 -6.56
CA PHE A 115 9.45 7.93 -7.47
C PHE A 115 9.32 9.30 -6.79
N CYS A 116 8.93 9.34 -5.51
CA CYS A 116 8.82 10.57 -4.74
C CYS A 116 8.78 10.31 -3.22
N GLY A 117 9.74 10.90 -2.50
CA GLY A 117 9.73 11.06 -1.03
C GLY A 117 10.23 9.86 -0.24
N GLN A 118 11.54 9.85 0.05
CA GLN A 118 12.13 9.30 1.27
C GLN A 118 12.98 10.41 1.91
#